data_AF-A0A0G0NJK5-F1
#
_entry.id   AF-A0A0G0NJK5-F1
#
_cell.length_a   1.000
_cell.length_b   1.000
_cell.length_c   1.000
_cell.angle_alpha   90.00
_cell.angle_beta   90.00
_cell.angle_gamma   90.00
#
_symmetry.space_group_name_H-M   'P 1'
#
loop_
_entity.id
_entity.type
_entity.pdbx_description
1 polymer ?
#
loop_
_entity_poly.entity_id
_entity_poly.type
_entity_poly.pdbx_seq_one_letter_code
_entity_poly.pdbx_strand_id
1 'polypeptide(L)'
;MIKKTVIFLVVIIILGIVAYILAPKLDTEPKLTVNNFNECVSAGYPILESYPRQCNTLEGKNFVEDIGNELEKSDLVKVNNPRPNTLIQSPLIVEGEARGFWFFEASFPVKIFDDNGFLD
;
A
#
# COMPACT_ATOMS: atom_id res chain seq x y z
N MET A 1 13.49 -67.94 1.79
CA MET A 1 12.40 -66.94 1.88
C MET A 1 12.92 -65.54 2.20
N ILE A 2 13.83 -65.36 3.18
CA ILE A 2 14.37 -64.06 3.61
C ILE A 2 15.06 -63.21 2.51
N LYS A 3 15.85 -63.82 1.61
CA LYS A 3 16.53 -63.08 0.52
C LYS A 3 15.58 -62.33 -0.43
N LYS A 4 14.40 -62.90 -0.73
CA LYS A 4 13.41 -62.25 -1.61
C LYS A 4 12.73 -61.07 -0.91
N THR A 5 12.50 -61.17 0.39
CA THR A 5 11.96 -60.09 1.22
C THR A 5 12.92 -58.90 1.30
N VAL A 6 14.23 -59.16 1.45
CA VAL A 6 15.26 -58.11 1.48
C VAL A 6 15.35 -57.39 0.12
N ILE A 7 15.33 -58.12 -1.00
CA ILE A 7 15.36 -57.52 -2.34
C ILE A 7 14.13 -56.63 -2.56
N PHE A 8 12.95 -57.07 -2.13
CA PHE A 8 11.71 -56.30 -2.27
C PHE A 8 11.74 -54.98 -1.49
N LEU A 9 12.27 -54.99 -0.26
CA LEU A 9 12.43 -53.78 0.55
C LEU A 9 13.41 -52.78 -0.09
N VAL A 10 14.52 -53.26 -0.66
CA VAL A 10 15.50 -52.39 -1.35
C VAL A 10 14.88 -51.73 -2.58
N VAL A 11 14.08 -52.47 -3.36
CA VAL A 11 13.40 -51.91 -4.55
C VAL A 11 12.39 -50.83 -4.16
N ILE A 12 11.64 -51.02 -3.07
CA ILE A 12 10.71 -49.99 -2.56
C ILE A 12 11.45 -48.73 -2.12
N ILE A 13 12.58 -48.89 -1.42
CA ILE A 13 13.39 -47.75 -0.98
C ILE A 13 13.93 -46.98 -2.20
N ILE A 14 14.44 -47.69 -3.20
CA ILE A 14 14.94 -47.06 -4.44
C ILE A 14 13.81 -46.34 -5.17
N LEU A 15 12.63 -46.95 -5.30
CA LEU A 15 11.45 -46.31 -5.92
C LEU A 15 11.02 -45.05 -5.15
N GLY A 16 11.05 -45.09 -3.82
CA GLY A 16 10.75 -43.92 -2.99
C GLY A 16 11.76 -42.78 -3.18
N ILE A 17 13.05 -43.10 -3.25
CA ILE A 17 14.11 -42.10 -3.50
C ILE A 17 13.98 -41.53 -4.92
N VAL A 18 13.73 -42.37 -5.92
CA VAL A 18 13.53 -41.93 -7.31
C VAL A 18 12.30 -41.04 -7.42
N ALA A 19 11.19 -41.41 -6.78
CA ALA A 19 10.00 -40.57 -6.72
C ALA A 19 10.25 -39.24 -6.01
N TYR A 20 11.04 -39.22 -4.94
CA TYR A 20 11.41 -38.00 -4.23
C TYR A 20 12.29 -37.05 -5.09
N ILE A 21 13.22 -37.60 -5.87
CA ILE A 21 14.08 -36.82 -6.77
C ILE A 21 13.30 -36.30 -7.99
N LEU A 22 12.36 -37.09 -8.52
CA LEU A 22 11.53 -36.70 -9.68
C LEU A 22 10.31 -35.86 -9.29
N ALA A 23 9.98 -35.76 -8.00
CA ALA A 23 8.87 -34.94 -7.55
C ALA A 23 9.16 -33.46 -7.90
N PRO A 24 8.26 -32.79 -8.65
CA PRO A 24 8.41 -31.37 -8.92
C PRO A 24 8.38 -30.61 -7.59
N LYS A 25 9.37 -29.76 -7.37
CA LYS A 25 9.32 -28.82 -6.25
C LYS A 25 8.23 -27.80 -6.57
N LEU A 26 7.18 -27.79 -5.75
CA LEU A 26 6.19 -26.71 -5.77
C LEU A 26 6.88 -25.48 -5.20
N ASP A 27 7.49 -24.70 -6.09
CA ASP A 27 7.94 -23.36 -5.77
C ASP A 27 6.69 -22.53 -5.50
N THR A 28 6.39 -22.38 -4.21
CA THR A 28 5.34 -21.47 -3.76
C THR A 28 5.95 -20.08 -3.88
N GLU A 29 5.83 -19.47 -5.06
CA GLU A 29 6.20 -18.08 -5.29
C GLU A 29 5.57 -17.24 -4.16
N PRO A 30 6.38 -16.45 -3.42
CA PRO A 30 5.85 -15.61 -2.37
C PRO A 30 4.90 -14.60 -3.01
N LYS A 31 3.60 -14.80 -2.82
CA LYS A 31 2.56 -13.89 -3.28
C LYS A 31 2.81 -12.53 -2.63
N LEU A 32 3.31 -11.57 -3.41
CA LEU A 32 3.58 -10.21 -2.93
C LEU A 32 2.27 -9.61 -2.41
N THR A 33 2.11 -9.55 -1.09
CA THR A 33 0.92 -8.98 -0.46
C THR A 33 1.04 -7.47 -0.40
N VAL A 34 0.49 -6.78 -1.40
CA VAL A 34 0.31 -5.33 -1.37
C VAL A 34 -0.89 -4.99 -0.50
N ASN A 35 -0.68 -4.14 0.51
CA ASN A 35 -1.68 -3.77 1.51
C ASN A 35 -2.07 -2.28 1.48
N ASN A 36 -1.32 -1.42 0.80
CA ASN A 36 -1.58 0.01 0.73
C ASN A 36 -1.15 0.62 -0.63
N PHE A 37 -1.49 1.89 -0.83
CA PHE A 37 -1.17 2.64 -2.05
C PHE A 37 0.35 2.73 -2.28
N ASN A 38 1.14 3.02 -1.25
CA ASN A 38 2.60 3.17 -1.38
C ASN A 38 3.30 1.87 -1.79
N GLU A 39 2.87 0.73 -1.25
CA GLU A 39 3.32 -0.59 -1.66
C GLU A 39 2.90 -0.91 -3.09
N CYS A 40 1.68 -0.51 -3.49
CA CYS A 40 1.19 -0.69 -4.86
C CYS A 40 2.04 0.08 -5.88
N VAL A 41 2.35 1.35 -5.58
CA VAL A 41 3.19 2.20 -6.42
C VAL A 41 4.63 1.66 -6.47
N SER A 42 5.19 1.29 -5.31
CA SER A 42 6.56 0.75 -5.22
C SER A 42 6.72 -0.59 -5.95
N ALA A 43 5.64 -1.37 -6.06
CA ALA A 43 5.60 -2.60 -6.85
C ALA A 43 5.45 -2.36 -8.37
N GLY A 44 5.33 -1.10 -8.82
CA GLY A 44 5.30 -0.74 -10.24
C GLY A 44 3.95 -0.96 -10.92
N TYR A 45 2.86 -1.06 -10.16
CA TYR A 45 1.52 -1.21 -10.72
C TYR A 45 1.01 0.11 -11.36
N PRO A 46 0.06 0.04 -12.32
CA PRO A 46 -0.52 1.22 -12.96
C PRO A 46 -1.20 2.18 -11.97
N ILE A 47 -0.90 3.48 -12.14
CA ILE A 47 -1.46 4.57 -11.35
C ILE A 47 -2.48 5.35 -12.21
N LEU A 48 -3.61 5.69 -11.60
CA LEU A 48 -4.58 6.65 -12.10
C LEU A 48 -4.26 8.00 -11.44
N GLU A 49 -3.80 8.96 -12.25
CA GLU A 49 -3.38 10.30 -11.82
C GLU A 49 -4.55 11.27 -11.53
N SER A 50 -5.79 10.79 -11.62
CA SER A 50 -6.95 11.54 -11.13
C SER A 50 -6.81 11.80 -9.63
N TYR A 51 -7.35 12.90 -9.12
CA TYR A 51 -7.33 13.20 -7.69
C TYR A 51 -8.54 12.60 -6.96
N PRO A 52 -8.36 11.82 -5.87
CA PRO A 52 -7.08 11.34 -5.31
C PRO A 52 -6.49 10.22 -6.15
N ARG A 53 -5.15 10.09 -6.15
CA ARG A 53 -4.47 9.08 -6.96
C ARG A 53 -4.88 7.69 -6.55
N GLN A 54 -4.95 6.78 -7.52
CA GLN A 54 -5.32 5.40 -7.28
C GLN A 54 -4.35 4.45 -7.96
N CYS A 55 -4.12 3.28 -7.37
CA CYS A 55 -3.22 2.27 -7.91
C CYS A 55 -3.95 0.93 -8.03
N ASN A 56 -3.88 0.33 -9.22
CA ASN A 56 -4.59 -0.92 -9.55
C ASN A 56 -3.63 -2.08 -9.72
N THR A 57 -3.83 -3.14 -8.94
CA THR A 57 -3.05 -4.38 -9.06
C THR A 57 -3.57 -5.27 -10.20
N LEU A 58 -2.72 -6.19 -10.67
CA LEU A 58 -3.10 -7.22 -11.65
C LEU A 58 -4.19 -8.18 -11.12
N GLU A 59 -4.33 -8.30 -9.79
CA GLU A 59 -5.37 -9.08 -9.13
C GLU A 59 -6.72 -8.33 -9.06
N GLY A 60 -6.80 -7.10 -9.58
CA GLY A 60 -8.01 -6.28 -9.57
C GLY A 60 -8.26 -5.52 -8.26
N LYS A 61 -7.31 -5.52 -7.31
CA LYS A 61 -7.39 -4.65 -6.12
C LYS A 61 -7.06 -3.22 -6.49
N ASN A 62 -7.86 -2.28 -5.97
CA ASN A 62 -7.67 -0.84 -6.10
C ASN A 62 -7.27 -0.25 -4.74
N PHE A 63 -6.21 0.54 -4.72
CA PHE A 63 -5.74 1.27 -3.55
C PHE A 63 -5.81 2.76 -3.83
N VAL A 64 -6.47 3.52 -2.96
CA VAL A 64 -6.58 4.98 -3.05
C VAL A 64 -5.52 5.61 -2.15
N GLU A 65 -4.91 6.69 -2.62
CA GLU A 65 -3.98 7.50 -1.82
C GLU A 65 -4.68 8.08 -0.58
N ASP A 66 -4.03 7.97 0.58
CA ASP A 66 -4.51 8.63 1.79
C ASP A 66 -4.21 10.12 1.72
N ILE A 67 -5.28 10.91 1.76
CA ILE A 67 -5.26 12.38 1.71
C ILE A 67 -5.93 13.00 2.95
N GLY A 68 -6.06 12.23 4.02
CA GLY A 68 -6.71 12.66 5.26
C GLY A 68 -8.18 13.04 5.05
N ASN A 69 -8.58 14.19 5.60
CA ASN A 69 -9.98 14.64 5.64
C ASN A 69 -10.37 15.59 4.50
N GLU A 70 -9.54 15.76 3.46
CA GLU A 70 -9.78 16.77 2.43
C GLU A 70 -11.13 16.57 1.73
N LEU A 71 -11.48 15.33 1.34
CA LEU A 71 -12.74 15.04 0.66
C LEU A 71 -13.96 15.27 1.55
N GLU A 72 -13.82 15.08 2.86
CA GLU A 72 -14.92 15.32 3.81
C GLU A 72 -15.27 16.81 3.92
N LYS A 73 -14.31 17.68 3.59
CA LYS A 73 -14.43 19.14 3.74
C LYS A 73 -14.41 19.89 2.42
N SER A 74 -14.25 19.23 1.27
CA SER A 74 -14.06 19.85 -0.05
C SER A 74 -15.19 20.80 -0.45
N ASP A 75 -16.39 20.58 0.07
CA ASP A 75 -17.52 21.47 -0.15
C ASP A 75 -17.42 22.76 0.66
N LEU A 76 -16.79 22.75 1.84
CA LEU A 76 -16.70 23.87 2.78
C LEU A 76 -15.39 24.64 2.67
N VAL A 77 -14.28 23.90 2.51
CA VAL A 77 -12.91 24.42 2.49
C VAL A 77 -12.14 23.64 1.43
N LYS A 78 -11.50 24.36 0.52
CA LYS A 78 -10.61 23.83 -0.52
C LYS A 78 -9.21 24.35 -0.25
N VAL A 79 -8.28 23.45 0.01
CA VAL A 79 -6.88 23.81 0.23
C VAL A 79 -6.14 23.75 -1.11
N ASN A 80 -5.59 24.88 -1.56
CA ASN A 80 -4.78 24.96 -2.77
C ASN A 80 -3.31 24.67 -2.46
N ASN A 81 -2.81 25.12 -1.31
CA ASN A 81 -1.45 24.86 -0.84
C ASN A 81 -1.39 24.85 0.70
N PRO A 82 -0.66 23.92 1.35
CA PRO A 82 -0.04 22.71 0.79
C PRO A 82 -1.08 21.64 0.43
N ARG A 83 -0.72 20.72 -0.47
CA ARG A 83 -1.55 19.53 -0.78
C ARG A 83 -1.13 18.35 0.11
N PRO A 84 -2.01 17.37 0.38
CA PRO A 84 -1.65 16.18 1.13
C PRO A 84 -0.40 15.48 0.55
N ASN A 85 0.43 14.92 1.43
CA ASN A 85 1.68 14.22 1.10
C ASN A 85 2.74 15.07 0.36
N THR A 86 2.56 16.40 0.26
CA THR A 86 3.58 17.28 -0.33
C THR A 86 4.66 17.66 0.68
N LEU A 87 5.90 17.77 0.19
CA LEU A 87 7.01 18.31 0.96
C LEU A 87 6.82 19.82 1.13
N ILE A 88 6.79 20.28 2.38
CA ILE A 88 6.72 21.70 2.73
C ILE A 88 8.10 22.25 3.05
N GLN A 89 8.28 23.56 2.87
CA GLN A 89 9.50 24.28 3.20
C GLN A 89 9.15 25.63 3.85
N SER A 90 10.12 26.23 4.56
CA SER A 90 9.97 27.57 5.12
C SER A 90 10.40 28.63 4.09
N PRO A 91 9.61 29.69 3.86
CA PRO A 91 8.30 29.96 4.47
C PRO A 91 7.17 29.09 3.90
N LEU A 92 6.29 28.59 4.77
CA LEU A 92 5.10 27.85 4.35
C LEU A 92 3.97 28.83 4.03
N ILE A 93 3.57 28.87 2.76
CA ILE A 93 2.42 29.65 2.30
C ILE A 93 1.18 28.74 2.36
N VAL A 94 0.12 29.18 3.02
CA VAL A 94 -1.15 28.44 3.06
C VAL A 94 -2.18 29.19 2.21
N GLU A 95 -2.72 28.52 1.20
CA GLU A 95 -3.67 29.09 0.24
C GLU A 95 -4.88 28.18 0.06
N GLY A 96 -6.04 28.78 -0.18
CA GLY A 96 -7.27 28.03 -0.38
C GLY A 96 -8.49 28.92 -0.48
N GLU A 97 -9.63 28.27 -0.58
CA GLU A 97 -10.95 28.89 -0.61
C GLU A 97 -11.80 28.28 0.51
N ALA A 98 -12.53 29.11 1.24
CA ALA A 98 -13.55 28.64 2.17
C ALA A 98 -14.90 29.23 1.75
N ARG A 99 -16.01 28.58 2.08
CA ARG A 99 -17.37 29.14 1.87
C ARG A 99 -18.09 29.33 3.19
N GLY A 100 -18.96 30.33 3.27
CA GLY A 100 -19.81 30.58 4.44
C GLY A 100 -19.14 31.49 5.47
N PHE A 101 -19.29 31.17 6.75
CA PHE A 101 -18.97 32.08 7.85
C PHE A 101 -17.47 32.25 8.15
N TRP A 102 -16.59 31.51 7.48
CA TRP A 102 -15.14 31.51 7.70
C TRP A 102 -14.44 32.86 7.49
N PHE A 103 -15.07 33.81 6.79
CA PHE A 103 -14.50 35.15 6.53
C PHE A 103 -14.89 36.21 7.57
N PHE A 104 -15.84 35.91 8.46
CA PHE A 104 -16.42 36.91 9.37
C PHE A 104 -15.74 36.98 10.74
N GLU A 105 -14.85 36.04 11.04
CA GLU A 105 -14.02 36.07 12.24
C GLU A 105 -12.70 36.74 11.87
N ALA A 106 -12.42 37.92 12.45
CA ALA A 106 -11.26 38.76 12.14
C ALA A 106 -9.88 38.09 12.41
N SER A 107 -9.86 36.81 12.78
CA SER A 107 -8.66 36.02 13.06
C SER A 107 -8.80 34.61 12.50
N PHE A 108 -7.82 34.17 11.70
CA PHE A 108 -7.73 32.80 11.20
C PHE A 108 -6.43 32.15 11.74
N PRO A 109 -6.46 31.58 12.96
CA PRO A 109 -5.26 31.00 13.56
C PRO A 109 -4.89 29.71 12.82
N VAL A 110 -3.62 29.59 12.44
CA VAL A 110 -3.06 28.39 11.83
C VAL A 110 -2.12 27.71 12.83
N LYS A 111 -2.20 26.39 12.92
CA LYS A 111 -1.34 25.54 13.75
C LYS A 111 -0.78 24.41 12.91
N ILE A 112 0.49 24.10 13.12
CA ILE A 112 1.17 22.98 12.47
C ILE A 112 1.42 21.93 13.56
N PHE A 113 1.15 20.68 13.23
CA PHE A 113 1.38 19.55 14.13
C PHE A 113 2.27 18.53 13.42
N ASP A 114 3.11 17.84 14.19
CA ASP A 114 3.82 16.66 13.73
C ASP A 114 2.92 15.41 13.78
N ASP A 115 3.48 14.26 13.36
CA ASP A 115 2.77 12.97 13.34
C ASP A 115 2.33 12.49 14.74
N ASN A 116 2.91 13.05 15.82
CA ASN A 116 2.55 12.72 17.20
C ASN A 116 1.51 13.71 17.77
N GLY A 117 1.11 14.73 17.02
CA GLY A 117 0.21 15.79 17.46
C GLY A 117 0.87 16.85 18.34
N PHE A 118 2.21 16.95 18.35
CA PHE A 118 2.91 18.06 18.99
C PHE A 118 2.87 19.29 18.09
N LEU A 119 2.64 20.44 18.70
CA LEU A 119 2.73 21.74 18.02
C LEU A 119 4.20 22.10 17.88
N ASP A 120 4.65 22.30 16.64
CA ASP A 120 5.98 22.85 16.32
C ASP A 120 5.94 24.40 16.35
#